data_AF-S3CCV4-F1
#
_entry.id   AF-S3CCV4-F1
#
_cell.length_a   1.000
_cell.length_b   1.000
_cell.length_c   1.000
_cell.angle_alpha   90.00
_cell.angle_beta   90.00
_cell.angle_gamma   90.00
#
_symmetry.space_group_name_H-M   'P 1'
#
loop_
_entity.id
_entity.type
_entity.pdbx_description
1 polymer ?
#
loop_
_entity_poly.entity_id
_entity_poly.type
_entity_poly.pdbx_seq_one_letter_code
_entity_poly.pdbx_strand_id
1 'polypeptide(L)'
;MPRPRTSLKSFLHSAKSILTAPSSTSRPPVTFVIGNESADVDSICSSILLAYLKTYSPHPHRNYPDTFYIPLSNIPRADLRLRPELLPVLKHAHLDTDDVLTLSDLPFPIEKDDGSELARDSKWFLVDHNVLTGSLGTRFGNKVVGIIDHHFNEYEHPLTHDPVHGEGRAIEGVGSCASLIIQHARKANMFPARNQAWDEELAYCADGF
;
A
#
# COMPACT_ATOMS: atom_id res chain seq x y z
N MET A 1 -7.20 -19.52 4.98
CA MET A 1 -7.12 -18.97 6.36
C MET A 1 -6.29 -17.70 6.28
N PRO A 2 -6.57 -16.66 7.07
CA PRO A 2 -5.77 -15.43 7.05
C PRO A 2 -4.32 -15.75 7.42
N ARG A 3 -3.39 -15.02 6.80
CA ARG A 3 -1.96 -15.11 7.11
C ARG A 3 -1.74 -14.77 8.60
N PRO A 4 -0.86 -15.48 9.32
CA PRO A 4 -0.51 -15.08 10.67
C PRO A 4 0.18 -13.71 10.63
N ARG A 5 -0.27 -12.79 11.47
CA ARG A 5 0.30 -11.44 11.59
C ARG A 5 1.75 -11.49 12.06
N THR A 6 2.53 -10.50 11.67
CA THR A 6 3.96 -10.34 12.03
C THR A 6 4.25 -8.88 12.36
N SER A 7 5.44 -8.54 12.86
CA SER A 7 5.84 -7.12 12.99
C SER A 7 5.83 -6.39 11.65
N LEU A 8 5.74 -5.06 11.66
CA LEU A 8 5.86 -4.23 10.46
C LEU A 8 7.15 -4.52 9.69
N LYS A 9 8.28 -4.61 10.40
CA LYS A 9 9.58 -4.93 9.79
C LYS A 9 9.58 -6.27 9.06
N SER A 10 9.00 -7.31 9.68
CA SER A 10 8.89 -8.65 9.06
C SER A 10 7.98 -8.64 7.83
N PHE A 11 6.89 -7.86 7.89
CA PHE A 11 5.97 -7.66 6.78
C PHE A 11 6.67 -6.98 5.59
N LEU A 12 7.40 -5.88 5.82
CA LEU A 12 8.13 -5.16 4.76
C LEU A 12 9.27 -6.01 4.17
N HIS A 13 9.99 -6.77 5.01
CA HIS A 13 10.96 -7.76 4.53
C HIS A 13 10.31 -8.83 3.64
N SER A 14 9.12 -9.31 4.01
CA SER A 14 8.36 -10.28 3.20
C SER A 14 7.95 -9.67 1.86
N ALA A 15 7.49 -8.40 1.87
CA ALA A 15 7.16 -7.67 0.65
C ALA A 15 8.36 -7.56 -0.29
N LYS A 16 9.54 -7.18 0.23
CA LYS A 16 10.79 -7.10 -0.54
C LYS A 16 11.21 -8.46 -1.11
N SER A 17 11.11 -9.51 -0.31
CA SER A 17 11.38 -10.88 -0.75
C SER A 17 10.48 -11.28 -1.93
N ILE A 18 9.18 -10.97 -1.87
CA ILE A 18 8.23 -11.24 -2.96
C ILE A 18 8.62 -10.51 -4.25
N LEU A 19 9.03 -9.23 -4.18
CA LEU A 19 9.47 -8.48 -5.35
C LEU A 19 10.73 -9.06 -6.00
N THR A 20 11.66 -9.53 -5.18
CA THR A 20 12.95 -10.09 -5.65
C THR A 20 12.88 -11.58 -5.97
N ALA A 21 11.75 -12.24 -5.74
CA ALA A 21 11.61 -13.67 -5.95
C ALA A 21 11.80 -14.02 -7.44
N PRO A 22 12.60 -15.05 -7.77
CA PRO A 22 12.81 -15.50 -9.15
C PRO A 22 11.48 -15.83 -9.84
N SER A 23 11.39 -15.61 -11.15
CA SER A 23 10.18 -15.90 -11.95
C SER A 23 9.79 -17.39 -11.96
N SER A 24 10.70 -18.29 -11.62
CA SER A 24 10.42 -19.72 -11.47
C SER A 24 9.63 -20.06 -10.20
N THR A 25 9.52 -19.13 -9.25
CA THR A 25 8.82 -19.34 -7.99
C THR A 25 7.38 -18.87 -8.12
N SER A 26 6.43 -19.72 -7.73
CA SER A 26 5.02 -19.31 -7.60
C SER A 26 4.92 -18.16 -6.59
N ARG A 27 4.52 -16.97 -7.06
CA ARG A 27 4.30 -15.79 -6.22
C ARG A 27 2.79 -15.63 -5.95
N PRO A 28 2.39 -15.12 -4.77
CA PRO A 28 1.02 -14.68 -4.59
C PRO A 28 0.70 -13.52 -5.55
N PRO A 29 -0.58 -13.32 -5.93
CA PRO A 29 -0.99 -12.10 -6.60
C PRO A 29 -0.59 -10.87 -5.77
N VAL A 30 -0.19 -9.79 -6.44
CA VAL A 30 0.31 -8.57 -5.80
C VAL A 30 -0.61 -7.40 -6.11
N THR A 31 -1.00 -6.69 -5.06
CA THR A 31 -1.58 -5.35 -5.15
C THR A 31 -0.58 -4.36 -4.56
N PHE A 32 -0.11 -3.40 -5.34
CA PHE A 32 0.68 -2.28 -4.83
C PHE A 32 -0.23 -1.26 -4.16
N VAL A 33 0.15 -0.80 -2.97
CA VAL A 33 -0.53 0.30 -2.27
C VAL A 33 0.40 1.49 -2.31
N ILE A 34 0.01 2.56 -2.98
CA ILE A 34 0.90 3.69 -3.28
C ILE A 34 0.32 5.02 -2.81
N GLY A 35 1.15 5.78 -2.09
CA GLY A 35 0.90 7.18 -1.70
C GLY A 35 1.16 8.16 -2.85
N ASN A 36 0.89 9.46 -2.65
CA ASN A 36 1.12 10.47 -3.69
C ASN A 36 2.62 10.74 -3.94
N GLU A 37 2.94 11.46 -5.02
CA GLU A 37 4.33 11.82 -5.37
C GLU A 37 4.99 12.77 -4.36
N SER A 38 4.19 13.47 -3.56
CA SER A 38 4.68 14.28 -2.45
C SER A 38 5.39 13.40 -1.43
N ALA A 39 4.97 12.13 -1.28
CA ALA A 39 5.49 11.11 -0.39
C ALA A 39 5.79 11.62 1.03
N ASP A 40 4.94 12.53 1.51
CA ASP A 40 4.95 13.00 2.88
C ASP A 40 4.64 11.86 3.88
N VAL A 41 4.65 12.22 5.17
CA VAL A 41 4.41 11.26 6.25
C VAL A 41 3.05 10.58 6.11
N ASP A 42 2.00 11.30 5.71
CA ASP A 42 0.65 10.71 5.60
C ASP A 42 0.60 9.70 4.46
N SER A 43 1.12 10.04 3.28
CA SER A 43 1.22 9.14 2.13
C SER A 43 1.99 7.86 2.45
N ILE A 44 3.18 7.98 3.06
CA ILE A 44 4.01 6.80 3.39
C ILE A 44 3.32 5.94 4.45
N CYS A 45 2.85 6.54 5.54
CA CYS A 45 2.23 5.80 6.63
C CYS A 45 0.91 5.16 6.21
N SER A 46 0.08 5.88 5.45
CA SER A 46 -1.16 5.37 4.86
C SER A 46 -0.90 4.14 3.99
N SER A 47 0.13 4.17 3.15
CA SER A 47 0.46 3.03 2.28
C SER A 47 0.85 1.79 3.09
N ILE A 48 1.71 1.95 4.10
CA ILE A 48 2.16 0.87 4.99
C ILE A 48 0.98 0.31 5.79
N LEU A 49 0.18 1.19 6.39
CA LEU A 49 -0.96 0.84 7.21
C LEU A 49 -1.99 0.02 6.43
N LEU A 50 -2.43 0.51 5.27
CA LEU A 50 -3.42 -0.18 4.46
C LEU A 50 -2.88 -1.52 3.93
N ALA A 51 -1.65 -1.54 3.42
CA ALA A 51 -1.05 -2.76 2.89
C ALA A 51 -0.92 -3.86 3.96
N TYR A 52 -0.48 -3.48 5.16
CA TYR A 52 -0.41 -4.41 6.29
C TYR A 52 -1.79 -4.94 6.65
N LEU A 53 -2.77 -4.05 6.85
CA LEU A 53 -4.12 -4.44 7.23
C LEU A 53 -4.75 -5.36 6.18
N LYS A 54 -4.63 -5.07 4.89
CA LYS A 54 -5.18 -5.88 3.80
C LYS A 54 -4.52 -7.26 3.72
N THR A 55 -3.19 -7.34 3.88
CA THR A 55 -2.44 -8.61 3.82
C THR A 55 -2.84 -9.59 4.92
N TYR A 56 -3.15 -9.09 6.13
CA TYR A 56 -3.45 -9.94 7.29
C TYR A 56 -4.92 -9.99 7.69
N SER A 57 -5.81 -9.29 6.97
CA SER A 57 -7.24 -9.34 7.24
C SER A 57 -7.86 -10.60 6.65
N PRO A 58 -8.79 -11.25 7.37
CA PRO A 58 -9.56 -12.33 6.80
C PRO A 58 -10.42 -11.79 5.64
N HIS A 59 -10.21 -12.31 4.44
CA HIS A 59 -11.05 -11.94 3.31
C HIS A 59 -12.47 -12.50 3.54
N PRO A 60 -13.53 -11.66 3.42
CA PRO A 60 -14.91 -12.11 3.65
C PRO A 60 -15.35 -13.21 2.66
N HIS A 61 -14.68 -13.34 1.51
CA HIS A 61 -14.94 -14.37 0.52
C HIS A 61 -13.81 -15.41 0.49
N ARG A 62 -14.13 -16.65 0.85
CA ARG A 62 -13.18 -17.79 0.88
C ARG A 62 -12.50 -18.12 -0.46
N ASN A 63 -13.02 -17.62 -1.58
CA ASN A 63 -12.52 -17.90 -2.93
C ASN A 63 -11.59 -16.81 -3.48
N TYR A 64 -11.29 -15.76 -2.72
CA TYR A 64 -10.32 -14.77 -3.17
C TYR A 64 -8.90 -15.34 -3.09
N PRO A 65 -8.05 -15.03 -4.07
CA PRO A 65 -6.64 -15.37 -3.98
C PRO A 65 -6.03 -14.74 -2.72
N ASP A 66 -5.04 -15.43 -2.16
CA ASP A 66 -4.26 -14.96 -1.02
C ASP A 66 -3.28 -13.86 -1.46
N THR A 67 -3.82 -12.70 -1.86
CA THR A 67 -3.09 -11.53 -2.37
C THR A 67 -2.17 -10.94 -1.31
N PHE A 68 -0.96 -10.56 -1.70
CA PHE A 68 -0.07 -9.76 -0.88
C PHE A 68 -0.16 -8.29 -1.28
N TYR A 69 -0.33 -7.42 -0.29
CA TYR A 69 -0.36 -5.98 -0.52
C TYR A 69 1.00 -5.39 -0.20
N ILE A 70 1.62 -4.74 -1.18
CA ILE A 70 2.99 -4.20 -1.06
C ILE A 70 2.91 -2.67 -0.99
N PRO A 71 3.30 -2.05 0.13
CA PRO A 71 3.34 -0.59 0.21
C PRO A 71 4.48 -0.06 -0.68
N LEU A 72 4.23 1.05 -1.37
CA LEU A 72 5.22 1.75 -2.18
C LEU A 72 5.17 3.26 -1.91
N SER A 73 6.33 3.83 -1.63
CA SER A 73 6.54 5.27 -1.68
C SER A 73 6.74 5.71 -3.13
N ASN A 74 5.98 6.70 -3.59
CA ASN A 74 5.98 7.19 -4.98
C ASN A 74 7.16 8.13 -5.28
N ILE A 75 8.36 7.67 -4.95
CA ILE A 75 9.62 8.38 -5.18
C ILE A 75 10.76 7.37 -5.38
N PRO A 76 11.89 7.79 -5.97
CA PRO A 76 13.14 7.04 -5.93
C PRO A 76 13.70 6.92 -4.51
N ARG A 77 14.49 5.87 -4.26
CA ARG A 77 15.16 5.63 -2.97
C ARG A 77 16.02 6.80 -2.48
N ALA A 78 16.68 7.49 -3.41
CA ALA A 78 17.55 8.62 -3.09
C ALA A 78 16.77 9.77 -2.42
N ASP A 79 15.52 9.97 -2.81
CA ASP A 79 14.68 11.08 -2.38
C ASP A 79 14.04 10.82 -1.01
N LEU A 80 13.92 9.54 -0.61
CA LEU A 80 13.42 9.17 0.72
C LEU A 80 14.33 9.73 1.83
N ARG A 81 15.64 9.85 1.55
CA ARG A 81 16.63 10.40 2.49
C ARG A 81 16.47 11.91 2.71
N LEU A 82 15.73 12.58 1.83
CA LEU A 82 15.47 14.03 1.92
C LEU A 82 14.30 14.37 2.86
N ARG A 83 13.73 13.36 3.54
CA ARG A 83 12.53 13.47 4.39
C ARG A 83 12.87 13.25 5.86
N PRO A 84 13.59 14.16 6.53
CA PRO A 84 13.98 13.98 7.94
C PRO A 84 12.78 13.83 8.88
N GLU A 85 11.62 14.39 8.52
CA GLU A 85 10.35 14.26 9.25
C GLU A 85 9.83 12.82 9.34
N LEU A 86 10.25 11.94 8.42
CA LEU A 86 9.89 10.53 8.43
C LEU A 86 10.65 9.73 9.50
N LEU A 87 11.87 10.17 9.87
CA LEU A 87 12.77 9.40 10.75
C LEU A 87 12.18 9.15 12.14
N PRO A 88 11.58 10.13 12.84
CA PRO A 88 10.94 9.87 14.12
C PRO A 88 9.82 8.85 14.00
N VAL A 89 8.97 8.97 12.97
CA VAL A 89 7.82 8.06 12.79
C VAL A 89 8.28 6.63 12.56
N LEU A 90 9.24 6.41 11.66
CA LEU A 90 9.81 5.08 11.41
C LEU A 90 10.44 4.49 12.67
N LYS A 91 11.17 5.31 13.45
CA LYS A 91 11.82 4.84 14.69
C LYS A 91 10.79 4.34 15.71
N HIS A 92 9.65 5.02 15.86
CA HIS A 92 8.57 4.56 16.76
C HIS A 92 7.91 3.27 16.25
N ALA A 93 7.87 3.08 14.93
CA ALA A 93 7.40 1.84 14.30
C ALA A 93 8.46 0.72 14.23
N HIS A 94 9.64 0.91 14.85
CA HIS A 94 10.78 -0.02 14.77
C HIS A 94 11.28 -0.29 13.33
N LEU A 95 11.20 0.73 12.48
CA LEU A 95 11.62 0.71 11.08
C LEU A 95 12.82 1.65 10.83
N ASP A 96 13.60 1.29 9.83
CA ASP A 96 14.64 2.12 9.22
C ASP A 96 14.19 2.59 7.83
N THR A 97 14.81 3.62 7.28
CA THR A 97 14.51 4.09 5.91
C THR A 97 14.72 2.99 4.87
N ASP A 98 15.60 2.04 5.13
CA ASP A 98 15.89 0.91 4.24
C ASP A 98 14.78 -0.16 4.24
N ASP A 99 13.92 -0.16 5.26
CA ASP A 99 12.74 -1.04 5.34
C ASP A 99 11.59 -0.55 4.44
N VAL A 100 11.48 0.77 4.21
CA VAL A 100 10.44 1.36 3.34
C VAL A 100 10.70 0.98 1.88
N LEU A 101 9.69 0.51 1.16
CA LEU A 101 9.81 0.22 -0.28
C LEU A 101 9.47 1.46 -1.11
N THR A 102 10.21 1.63 -2.20
CA THR A 102 10.18 2.80 -3.09
C THR A 102 10.05 2.35 -4.54
N LEU A 103 9.89 3.29 -5.48
CA LEU A 103 9.88 2.96 -6.91
C LEU A 103 11.17 2.27 -7.37
N SER A 104 12.30 2.54 -6.69
CA SER A 104 13.59 1.90 -6.98
C SER A 104 13.66 0.41 -6.61
N ASP A 105 12.70 -0.10 -5.85
CA ASP A 105 12.63 -1.51 -5.46
C ASP A 105 11.81 -2.36 -6.43
N LEU A 106 11.17 -1.74 -7.43
CA LEU A 106 10.42 -2.46 -8.45
C LEU A 106 11.36 -3.25 -9.37
N PRO A 107 11.09 -4.55 -9.61
CA PRO A 107 11.95 -5.39 -10.45
C PRO A 107 11.67 -5.20 -11.96
N PHE A 108 11.05 -4.09 -12.33
CA PHE A 108 10.69 -3.73 -13.70
C PHE A 108 10.76 -2.20 -13.87
N PRO A 109 11.13 -1.69 -15.05
CA PRO A 109 11.20 -0.26 -15.32
C PRO A 109 9.79 0.32 -15.41
N ILE A 110 9.50 1.51 -14.87
CA ILE A 110 8.15 2.10 -14.92
C ILE A 110 7.84 2.64 -16.32
N GLU A 111 8.85 3.19 -16.99
CA GLU A 111 8.74 4.02 -18.19
C GLU A 111 8.47 3.21 -19.47
N LYS A 112 8.65 1.90 -19.43
CA LYS A 112 8.47 1.02 -20.59
C LYS A 112 7.99 -0.36 -20.20
N ASP A 113 7.33 -1.03 -21.13
CA ASP A 113 7.04 -2.45 -20.98
C ASP A 113 8.26 -3.31 -21.34
N ASP A 114 8.69 -4.12 -20.39
CA ASP A 114 9.81 -5.06 -20.50
C ASP A 114 9.33 -6.52 -20.54
N GLY A 115 8.01 -6.74 -20.59
CA GLY A 115 7.43 -8.08 -20.54
C GLY A 115 7.38 -8.69 -19.12
N SER A 116 7.68 -7.90 -18.08
CA SER A 116 7.57 -8.36 -16.69
C SER A 116 6.16 -8.85 -16.36
N GLU A 117 6.06 -10.11 -15.96
CA GLU A 117 4.80 -10.71 -15.53
C GLU A 117 4.21 -10.01 -14.32
N LEU A 118 5.08 -9.60 -13.37
CA LEU A 118 4.63 -8.85 -12.19
C LEU A 118 4.05 -7.49 -12.60
N ALA A 119 4.69 -6.77 -13.51
CA ALA A 119 4.15 -5.50 -14.01
C ALA A 119 2.81 -5.72 -14.71
N ARG A 120 2.69 -6.78 -15.52
CA ARG A 120 1.48 -7.11 -16.27
C ARG A 120 0.31 -7.49 -15.34
N ASP A 121 0.57 -8.32 -14.34
CA ASP A 121 -0.46 -8.97 -13.53
C ASP A 121 -0.72 -8.24 -12.20
N SER A 122 0.05 -7.21 -11.87
CA SER A 122 -0.14 -6.37 -10.68
C SER A 122 -1.42 -5.54 -10.73
N LYS A 123 -1.96 -5.28 -9.54
CA LYS A 123 -3.04 -4.33 -9.27
C LYS A 123 -2.50 -3.16 -8.44
N TRP A 124 -3.21 -2.03 -8.47
CA TRP A 124 -2.80 -0.80 -7.80
C TRP A 124 -3.92 -0.23 -6.93
N PHE A 125 -3.59 0.13 -5.69
CA PHE A 125 -4.48 0.76 -4.73
C PHE A 125 -3.87 2.11 -4.36
N LEU A 126 -4.65 3.17 -4.49
CA LEU A 126 -4.18 4.53 -4.23
C LEU A 126 -4.57 4.96 -2.83
N VAL A 127 -3.63 5.55 -2.11
CA VAL A 127 -3.87 6.22 -0.85
C VAL A 127 -3.38 7.66 -0.93
N ASP A 128 -4.07 8.58 -0.29
CA ASP A 128 -3.66 10.00 -0.21
C ASP A 128 -3.55 10.73 -1.57
N HIS A 129 -4.12 10.12 -2.61
CA HIS A 129 -4.43 10.69 -3.90
C HIS A 129 -5.46 9.81 -4.62
N ASN A 130 -6.05 10.33 -5.69
CA ASN A 130 -7.08 9.63 -6.45
C ASN A 130 -6.75 9.40 -7.93
N VAL A 131 -5.55 9.80 -8.37
CA VAL A 131 -5.04 9.64 -9.74
C VAL A 131 -3.57 9.23 -9.76
N LEU A 132 -3.21 8.22 -10.55
CA LEU A 132 -1.81 7.96 -10.88
C LEU A 132 -1.37 8.90 -12.01
N THR A 133 -0.28 9.62 -11.81
CA THR A 133 0.23 10.60 -12.78
C THR A 133 1.46 10.09 -13.54
N GLY A 134 1.84 10.78 -14.61
CA GLY A 134 3.06 10.50 -15.38
C GLY A 134 3.15 9.09 -15.96
N SER A 135 4.34 8.50 -15.90
CA SER A 135 4.63 7.15 -16.42
C SER A 135 3.84 6.06 -15.69
N LEU A 136 3.64 6.20 -14.36
CA LEU A 136 2.81 5.28 -13.58
C LEU A 136 1.35 5.32 -14.05
N GLY A 137 0.79 6.51 -14.21
CA GLY A 137 -0.58 6.69 -14.73
C GLY A 137 -0.75 6.10 -16.11
N THR A 138 0.19 6.39 -17.02
CA THR A 138 0.16 5.88 -18.39
C THR A 138 0.20 4.35 -18.44
N ARG A 139 1.01 3.71 -17.59
CA ARG A 139 1.22 2.25 -17.64
C ARG A 139 0.24 1.44 -16.78
N PHE A 140 -0.21 2.00 -15.66
CA PHE A 140 -0.94 1.26 -14.62
C PHE A 140 -2.27 1.91 -14.22
N GLY A 141 -2.66 3.07 -14.77
CA GLY A 141 -3.90 3.75 -14.41
C GLY A 141 -5.16 2.89 -14.62
N ASN A 142 -5.17 2.03 -15.65
CA ASN A 142 -6.25 1.08 -15.89
C ASN A 142 -6.22 -0.17 -14.98
N LYS A 143 -5.24 -0.28 -14.08
CA LYS A 143 -5.08 -1.37 -13.10
C LYS A 143 -5.39 -0.92 -11.68
N VAL A 144 -5.93 0.28 -11.52
CA VAL A 144 -6.36 0.81 -10.22
C VAL A 144 -7.63 0.07 -9.79
N VAL A 145 -7.56 -0.57 -8.62
CA VAL A 145 -8.64 -1.39 -8.05
C VAL A 145 -9.27 -0.77 -6.82
N GLY A 146 -8.62 0.19 -6.17
CA GLY A 146 -9.17 0.87 -5.00
C GLY A 146 -8.49 2.20 -4.72
N ILE A 147 -9.24 3.09 -4.05
CA ILE A 147 -8.80 4.45 -3.71
C ILE A 147 -9.30 4.77 -2.30
N ILE A 148 -8.42 5.23 -1.41
CA ILE A 148 -8.76 5.89 -0.15
C ILE A 148 -8.06 7.25 -0.13
N ASP A 149 -8.80 8.34 -0.18
CA ASP A 149 -8.24 9.68 -0.30
C ASP A 149 -9.05 10.69 0.51
N HIS A 150 -8.43 11.79 0.89
CA HIS A 150 -9.06 12.89 1.61
C HIS A 150 -8.97 14.23 0.87
N HIS A 151 -8.27 14.27 -0.26
CA HIS A 151 -8.21 15.42 -1.15
C HIS A 151 -9.50 15.59 -2.00
N PHE A 152 -9.57 16.70 -2.72
CA PHE A 152 -10.64 16.92 -3.70
C PHE A 152 -10.59 15.86 -4.80
N ASN A 153 -11.74 15.31 -5.16
CA ASN A 153 -11.83 14.26 -6.16
C ASN A 153 -11.64 14.85 -7.56
N GLU A 154 -10.62 14.41 -8.30
CA GLU A 154 -10.34 14.88 -9.67
C GLU A 154 -11.13 14.10 -10.74
N TYR A 155 -11.93 13.10 -10.36
CA TYR A 155 -12.84 12.32 -11.21
C TYR A 155 -12.22 11.60 -12.43
N GLU A 156 -10.90 11.46 -12.52
CA GLU A 156 -10.26 10.99 -13.76
C GLU A 156 -10.23 9.46 -13.96
N HIS A 157 -10.53 8.67 -12.93
CA HIS A 157 -10.50 7.21 -13.03
C HIS A 157 -11.91 6.62 -12.84
N PRO A 158 -12.52 6.04 -13.90
CA PRO A 158 -13.51 5.01 -13.65
C PRO A 158 -12.75 3.90 -12.94
N LEU A 159 -13.03 3.70 -11.64
CA LEU A 159 -12.59 2.48 -10.96
C LEU A 159 -12.90 1.34 -11.92
N THR A 160 -11.90 0.48 -12.17
CA THR A 160 -12.15 -0.71 -12.98
C THR A 160 -13.45 -1.33 -12.48
N HIS A 161 -14.47 -1.33 -13.35
CA HIS A 161 -15.82 -1.80 -13.04
C HIS A 161 -15.83 -3.31 -12.91
N ASP A 162 -14.81 -3.87 -12.29
CA ASP A 162 -14.74 -5.25 -11.91
C ASP A 162 -15.53 -5.37 -10.59
N PRO A 163 -16.81 -5.76 -10.62
CA PRO A 163 -17.61 -5.89 -9.41
C PRO A 163 -17.11 -7.07 -8.57
N VAL A 164 -16.19 -7.87 -9.12
CA VAL A 164 -15.56 -9.05 -8.52
C VAL A 164 -14.18 -8.73 -7.96
N HIS A 165 -13.53 -7.62 -8.34
CA HIS A 165 -12.18 -7.28 -7.87
C HIS A 165 -11.95 -5.81 -7.48
N GLY A 166 -12.94 -4.93 -7.67
CA GLY A 166 -12.88 -3.55 -7.23
C GLY A 166 -12.99 -3.48 -5.70
N GLU A 167 -11.95 -2.94 -5.06
CA GLU A 167 -11.89 -2.76 -3.62
C GLU A 167 -12.63 -1.51 -3.12
N GLY A 168 -13.20 -0.74 -4.07
CA GLY A 168 -14.03 0.44 -3.81
C GLY A 168 -13.24 1.75 -3.78
N ARG A 169 -13.98 2.86 -3.72
CA ARG A 169 -13.45 4.22 -3.61
C ARG A 169 -14.05 4.87 -2.37
N ALA A 170 -13.19 5.33 -1.48
CA ALA A 170 -13.54 6.13 -0.32
C ALA A 170 -12.84 7.48 -0.42
N ILE A 171 -13.62 8.55 -0.59
CA ILE A 171 -13.11 9.91 -0.63
C ILE A 171 -13.92 10.73 0.37
N GLU A 172 -13.29 11.10 1.48
CA GLU A 172 -13.94 11.82 2.58
C GLU A 172 -13.03 12.96 3.06
N GLY A 173 -13.59 14.16 3.26
CA GLY A 173 -12.82 15.30 3.76
C GLY A 173 -12.48 15.15 5.25
N VAL A 174 -11.34 14.53 5.54
CA VAL A 174 -10.79 14.36 6.89
C VAL A 174 -9.38 14.94 6.97
N GLY A 175 -8.84 15.13 8.19
CA GLY A 175 -7.53 15.76 8.38
C GLY A 175 -6.33 14.93 7.90
N SER A 176 -6.52 13.63 7.64
CA SER A 176 -5.48 12.71 7.19
C SER A 176 -6.06 11.47 6.50
N CYS A 177 -5.37 10.97 5.48
CA CYS A 177 -5.67 9.70 4.85
C CYS A 177 -5.52 8.49 5.81
N ALA A 178 -4.53 8.50 6.70
CA ALA A 178 -4.35 7.43 7.69
C ALA A 178 -5.58 7.29 8.60
N SER A 179 -6.15 8.42 9.03
CA SER A 179 -7.40 8.43 9.82
C SER A 179 -8.58 7.79 9.07
N LEU A 180 -8.69 8.08 7.77
CA LEU A 180 -9.72 7.48 6.91
C LEU A 180 -9.53 5.97 6.81
N ILE A 181 -8.29 5.50 6.58
CA ILE A 181 -7.95 4.08 6.51
C ILE A 181 -8.37 3.35 7.80
N ILE A 182 -8.09 3.91 8.97
CA ILE A 182 -8.49 3.30 10.26
C ILE A 182 -10.00 3.18 10.35
N GLN A 183 -10.73 4.24 9.97
CA GLN A 183 -12.19 4.23 10.00
C GLN A 183 -12.75 3.15 9.07
N HIS A 184 -12.22 3.03 7.85
CA HIS A 184 -12.59 1.98 6.90
C HIS A 184 -12.26 0.58 7.42
N ALA A 185 -11.05 0.39 7.93
CA ALA A 185 -10.60 -0.89 8.47
C ALA A 185 -11.41 -1.35 9.69
N ARG A 186 -11.84 -0.41 10.55
CA ARG A 186 -12.76 -0.71 11.67
C ARG A 186 -14.13 -1.15 11.16
N LYS A 187 -14.72 -0.42 10.21
CA LYS A 187 -16.01 -0.80 9.58
C LYS A 187 -15.93 -2.18 8.91
N ALA A 188 -14.78 -2.53 8.34
CA ALA A 188 -14.53 -3.80 7.67
C ALA A 188 -14.04 -4.93 8.59
N ASN A 189 -13.97 -4.73 9.92
CA ASN A 189 -13.48 -5.71 10.89
C ASN A 189 -12.06 -6.25 10.57
N MET A 190 -11.19 -5.37 10.07
CA MET A 190 -9.81 -5.68 9.70
C MET A 190 -8.84 -5.69 10.90
N PHE A 191 -9.26 -5.19 12.06
CA PHE A 191 -8.51 -5.27 13.30
C PHE A 191 -8.91 -6.55 14.08
N PRO A 192 -7.99 -7.22 14.78
CA PRO A 192 -8.28 -8.38 15.61
C PRO A 192 -8.76 -7.92 16.99
N ALA A 193 -9.06 -8.88 17.86
CA ALA A 193 -9.42 -8.60 19.24
C ALA A 193 -8.26 -7.90 19.99
N ARG A 194 -8.60 -6.97 20.89
CA ARG A 194 -7.66 -6.16 21.72
C ARG A 194 -6.55 -7.02 22.36
N ASN A 195 -5.34 -6.46 22.49
CA ASN A 195 -4.13 -6.99 23.14
C ASN A 195 -3.15 -7.78 22.25
N GLN A 196 -2.95 -7.38 20.99
CA GLN A 196 -1.87 -7.92 20.17
C GLN A 196 -0.77 -6.86 19.96
N ALA A 197 0.49 -7.29 19.98
CA ALA A 197 1.68 -6.44 19.99
C ALA A 197 1.81 -5.40 18.85
N TRP A 198 1.04 -5.53 17.76
CA TRP A 198 1.11 -4.62 16.61
C TRP A 198 0.13 -3.42 16.71
N ASP A 199 -0.78 -3.40 17.70
CA ASP A 199 -1.65 -2.23 17.93
C ASP A 199 -0.81 -0.96 18.17
N GLU A 200 0.32 -1.09 18.88
CA GLU A 200 1.25 0.03 19.16
C GLU A 200 2.05 0.45 17.91
N GLU A 201 2.62 -0.49 17.15
CA GLU A 201 3.38 -0.18 15.91
C GLU A 201 2.50 0.51 14.85
N LEU A 202 1.27 0.02 14.63
CA LEU A 202 0.34 0.62 13.68
C LEU A 202 -0.28 1.92 14.21
N ALA A 203 -0.43 2.07 15.53
CA ALA A 203 -0.88 3.33 16.13
C ALA A 203 0.06 4.48 15.73
N TYR A 204 1.38 4.28 15.67
CA TYR A 204 2.28 5.35 15.24
C TYR A 204 2.16 5.71 13.75
N CYS A 205 1.86 4.74 12.87
CA CYS A 205 1.54 5.05 11.48
C CYS A 205 0.16 5.73 11.33
N ALA A 206 -0.74 5.49 12.28
CA ALA A 206 -2.08 6.07 12.35
C ALA A 206 -2.11 7.48 12.97
N ASP A 207 -1.27 7.70 13.97
CA ASP A 207 -1.22 8.87 14.85
C ASP A 207 -0.01 9.77 14.52
N GLY A 208 0.51 9.70 13.29
CA GLY A 208 1.68 10.48 12.83
C GLY A 208 1.49 12.00 12.75
N PHE A 209 0.73 12.58 13.68
CA PHE A 209 0.33 13.98 13.78
C PHE A 209 0.57 14.53 15.19
#